data_AF-A0A6C0DVN8-F1
#
_entry.id   AF-A0A6C0DVN8-F1
#
_cell.length_a   1.000
_cell.length_b   1.000
_cell.length_c   1.000
_cell.angle_alpha   90.00
_cell.angle_beta   90.00
_cell.angle_gamma   90.00
#
_symmetry.space_group_name_H-M   'P 1'
#
loop_
_entity.id
_entity.type
_entity.pdbx_description
1 polymer ?
#
loop_
_entity_poly.entity_id
_entity_poly.type
_entity_poly.pdbx_seq_one_letter_code
_entity_poly.pdbx_strand_id
1 'polypeptide(L)'
;MSIRIREILDGLKGTGRRPLLKYIPKITLPSDTKGLFPNAILSALPYDQKYSLVGLITEALVLGSEPITNDSPIDELAKLGVTLDEIIKAKIKKSKTTSDYIKKIEKTREELKIKLAEFNGSPEGGGPYEILQNQELKYDCVEGHPDGICGKTVMEVKTSSKLDDDINYFMLQLCSYVALGDGSYSQAILVLPLQQTVITFDARMWPKRKYFRSLLVSKAKNLILAKPAFDIGIFMTASLLVERYGIGSHTKKAPTLLQTVQGLPPNIPYQIFLGGNQNTRLSVKDADLAAAAEYLEENNIILYIHSPYLINLSSSSADNWQENYLQRLIQYGSALGAKGVVVHTGKHTSDKYEVGVKKMRTMIEAVLPYGSPGCPLLLETPAGQGTETLQDQDEFLTFVDSFGSQNIAVCVDTCHVFANGHEPLEYVKASYNHNLLRLVHFNDSSECCGSCKDRHAMVGMGQIGLEKMSAIAKFCGENSIDMLIE
;
A
#
# COMPACT_ATOMS: atom_id res chain seq x y z
N MET A 1 19.67 -4.70 12.27
CA MET A 1 18.37 -4.27 11.71
C MET A 1 17.35 -4.31 12.85
N SER A 2 16.60 -3.24 13.05
CA SER A 2 15.45 -3.20 13.97
C SER A 2 14.15 -3.47 13.20
N ILE A 3 13.14 -4.02 13.87
CA ILE A 3 11.77 -4.17 13.35
C ILE A 3 10.85 -3.28 14.16
N ARG A 4 9.93 -2.59 13.48
CA ARG A 4 8.95 -1.73 14.14
C ARG A 4 7.89 -2.56 14.86
N ILE A 5 7.43 -2.10 16.02
CA ILE A 5 6.31 -2.72 16.75
C ILE A 5 5.13 -3.00 15.82
N ARG A 6 4.79 -2.03 14.96
CA ARG A 6 3.67 -2.17 14.03
C ARG A 6 3.86 -3.34 13.07
N GLU A 7 5.07 -3.53 12.53
CA GLU A 7 5.39 -4.68 11.66
C GLU A 7 5.27 -6.01 12.42
N ILE A 8 5.68 -6.06 13.69
CA ILE A 8 5.51 -7.26 14.54
C ILE A 8 4.02 -7.54 14.74
N LEU A 9 3.22 -6.54 15.09
CA LEU A 9 1.80 -6.71 15.37
C LEU A 9 1.00 -7.03 14.09
N ASP A 10 1.37 -6.45 12.95
CA ASP A 10 0.72 -6.65 11.65
C ASP A 10 1.09 -8.00 11.01
N GLY A 11 2.34 -8.44 11.18
CA GLY A 11 2.80 -9.76 10.74
C GLY A 11 2.13 -10.93 11.49
N LEU A 12 1.57 -10.67 12.67
CA LEU A 12 0.78 -11.64 13.43
C LEU A 12 -0.69 -11.63 12.93
N LYS A 13 -1.01 -12.25 11.80
CA LYS A 13 -2.42 -12.48 11.42
C LYS A 13 -3.06 -13.59 12.28
N GLY A 14 -4.38 -13.55 12.50
CA GLY A 14 -5.17 -14.63 13.10
C GLY A 14 -4.73 -15.09 14.49
N THR A 15 -4.29 -16.35 14.61
CA THR A 15 -3.91 -17.02 15.87
C THR A 15 -2.61 -16.47 16.49
N GLY A 16 -1.81 -15.70 15.76
CA GLY A 16 -0.53 -15.16 16.24
C GLY A 16 -0.62 -14.04 17.29
N ARG A 17 -1.72 -13.25 17.30
CA ARG A 17 -1.95 -12.18 18.29
C ARG A 17 -2.51 -12.69 19.61
N ARG A 18 -3.30 -13.78 19.57
CA ARG A 18 -3.98 -14.34 20.74
C ARG A 18 -3.04 -14.67 21.92
N PRO A 19 -1.81 -15.20 21.70
CA PRO A 19 -0.86 -15.39 22.79
C PRO A 19 -0.49 -14.08 23.50
N LEU A 20 -0.20 -13.00 22.76
CA LEU A 20 0.21 -11.73 23.34
C LEU A 20 -0.90 -11.07 24.17
N LEU A 21 -2.14 -11.14 23.70
CA LEU A 21 -3.32 -10.57 24.37
C LEU A 21 -3.55 -11.14 25.78
N LYS A 22 -3.11 -12.37 26.07
CA LYS A 22 -3.26 -12.98 27.41
C LYS A 22 -2.36 -12.34 28.46
N TYR A 23 -1.35 -11.58 28.04
CA TYR A 23 -0.33 -11.02 28.92
C TYR A 23 -0.47 -9.52 29.14
N ILE A 24 -1.39 -8.86 28.44
CA ILE A 24 -1.66 -7.44 28.64
C ILE A 24 -2.79 -7.24 29.68
N PRO A 25 -2.85 -6.07 30.33
CA PRO A 25 -3.94 -5.72 31.24
C PRO A 25 -5.28 -5.68 30.52
N LYS A 26 -6.33 -6.16 31.18
CA LYS A 26 -7.70 -5.94 30.71
C LYS A 26 -8.12 -4.52 31.06
N ILE A 27 -8.87 -3.89 30.16
CA ILE A 27 -9.45 -2.57 30.38
C ILE A 27 -10.96 -2.64 30.25
N THR A 28 -11.63 -1.72 30.92
CA THR A 28 -13.05 -1.48 30.74
C THR A 28 -13.21 -0.48 29.60
N LEU A 29 -14.06 -0.83 28.64
CA LEU A 29 -14.38 0.05 27.51
C LEU A 29 -15.31 1.19 27.97
N PRO A 30 -15.24 2.36 27.32
CA PRO A 30 -16.23 3.41 27.51
C PRO A 30 -17.62 2.92 27.09
N SER A 31 -18.66 3.51 27.67
CA SER A 31 -20.05 3.17 27.35
C SER A 31 -20.44 3.52 25.92
N ASP A 32 -19.87 4.59 25.38
CA ASP A 32 -20.04 4.97 23.97
C ASP A 32 -18.88 4.39 23.15
N THR A 33 -19.15 3.32 22.42
CA THR A 33 -18.17 2.70 21.52
C THR A 33 -18.19 3.34 20.12
N LYS A 34 -19.19 4.18 19.80
CA LYS A 34 -19.39 4.77 18.48
C LYS A 34 -18.78 6.17 18.39
N GLY A 35 -17.57 6.23 17.84
CA GLY A 35 -16.93 7.51 17.52
C GLY A 35 -17.71 8.30 16.45
N LEU A 36 -18.04 9.56 16.73
CA LEU A 36 -18.58 10.50 15.74
C LEU A 36 -17.43 11.28 15.10
N PHE A 37 -17.27 11.12 13.80
CA PHE A 37 -16.19 11.74 13.04
C PHE A 37 -16.60 13.09 12.42
N PRO A 38 -15.64 14.00 12.17
CA PRO A 38 -15.91 15.27 11.51
C PRO A 38 -16.14 15.07 10.00
N ASN A 39 -17.37 14.74 9.62
CA ASN A 39 -17.73 14.42 8.23
C ASN A 39 -17.35 15.52 7.23
N ALA A 40 -17.42 16.80 7.61
CA ALA A 40 -16.99 17.89 6.74
C ALA A 40 -15.49 17.83 6.42
N ILE A 41 -14.65 17.54 7.42
CA ILE A 41 -13.21 17.35 7.23
C ILE A 41 -12.96 16.09 6.38
N LEU A 42 -13.58 14.96 6.75
CA LEU A 42 -13.42 13.71 6.00
C LEU A 42 -13.81 13.86 4.52
N SER A 43 -14.84 14.65 4.22
CA SER A 43 -15.30 14.89 2.85
C SER A 43 -14.34 15.72 2.01
N ALA A 44 -13.40 16.42 2.66
CA ALA A 44 -12.40 17.28 2.03
C ALA A 44 -11.06 16.56 1.78
N LEU A 45 -10.93 15.31 2.24
CA LEU A 45 -9.67 14.56 2.21
C LEU A 45 -9.74 13.40 1.19
N PRO A 46 -8.59 12.97 0.64
CA PRO A 46 -8.52 11.80 -0.24
C PRO A 46 -9.14 10.58 0.42
N TYR A 47 -9.94 9.81 -0.32
CA TYR A 47 -10.76 8.73 0.23
C TYR A 47 -9.93 7.67 0.99
N ASP A 48 -8.75 7.37 0.46
CA ASP A 48 -7.77 6.39 0.95
C ASP A 48 -6.98 6.87 2.18
N GLN A 49 -6.87 8.18 2.38
CA GLN A 49 -6.04 8.77 3.45
C GLN A 49 -6.85 9.48 4.53
N LYS A 50 -8.14 9.78 4.28
CA LYS A 50 -8.97 10.65 5.13
C LYS A 50 -8.97 10.26 6.61
N TYR A 51 -9.02 8.97 6.94
CA TYR A 51 -9.03 8.54 8.35
C TYR A 51 -7.66 8.61 9.00
N SER A 52 -6.59 8.31 8.26
CA SER A 52 -5.21 8.44 8.74
C SER A 52 -4.87 9.91 9.00
N LEU A 53 -5.21 10.80 8.07
CA LEU A 53 -5.02 12.25 8.22
C LEU A 53 -5.85 12.81 9.38
N VAL A 54 -7.12 12.40 9.52
CA VAL A 54 -7.93 12.79 10.69
C VAL A 54 -7.32 12.27 12.00
N GLY A 55 -6.75 11.06 12.00
CA GLY A 55 -6.02 10.54 13.16
C GLY A 55 -4.84 11.43 13.56
N LEU A 56 -3.97 11.77 12.60
CA LEU A 56 -2.78 12.61 12.83
C LEU A 56 -3.14 14.01 13.35
N ILE A 57 -4.11 14.68 12.72
CA ILE A 57 -4.52 16.00 13.22
C ILE A 57 -5.20 15.89 14.58
N THR A 58 -5.94 14.81 14.85
CA THR A 58 -6.55 14.61 16.18
C THR A 58 -5.47 14.45 17.24
N GLU A 59 -4.43 13.67 16.97
CA GLU A 59 -3.28 13.50 17.85
C GLU A 59 -2.57 14.84 18.12
N ALA A 60 -2.23 15.59 17.06
CA ALA A 60 -1.60 16.90 17.18
C ALA A 60 -2.46 17.87 18.02
N LEU A 61 -3.78 17.89 17.78
CA LEU A 61 -4.70 18.71 18.54
C LEU A 61 -4.92 18.18 19.97
N VAL A 62 -4.88 16.89 20.25
CA VAL A 62 -5.01 16.39 21.63
C VAL A 62 -3.76 16.73 22.44
N LEU A 63 -2.57 16.54 21.86
CA LEU A 63 -1.29 16.67 22.55
C LEU A 63 -0.70 18.10 22.51
N GLY A 64 -1.25 18.99 21.68
CA GLY A 64 -0.81 20.38 21.56
C GLY A 64 -1.19 21.27 22.76
N SER A 65 -0.44 22.36 22.92
CA SER A 65 -0.68 23.39 23.95
C SER A 65 -1.58 24.53 23.47
N GLU A 66 -1.63 24.77 22.16
CA GLU A 66 -2.32 25.93 21.58
C GLU A 66 -3.86 25.81 21.70
N PRO A 67 -4.58 26.93 21.88
CA PRO A 67 -6.04 26.95 21.84
C PRO A 67 -6.59 26.33 20.55
N ILE A 68 -7.62 25.49 20.68
CA ILE A 68 -8.26 24.86 19.52
C ILE A 68 -9.38 25.78 19.02
N THR A 69 -9.34 26.09 17.73
CA THR A 69 -10.36 26.88 17.04
C THR A 69 -10.92 26.10 15.86
N ASN A 70 -11.95 26.64 15.19
CA ASN A 70 -12.46 26.07 13.93
C ASN A 70 -11.42 26.10 12.79
N ASP A 71 -10.34 26.89 12.93
CA ASP A 71 -9.23 26.94 11.98
C ASP A 71 -8.18 25.84 12.25
N SER A 72 -8.02 25.42 13.50
CA SER A 72 -6.94 24.51 13.91
C SER A 72 -6.87 23.20 13.11
N PRO A 73 -7.97 22.50 12.78
CA PRO A 73 -7.88 21.30 11.93
C PRO A 73 -7.34 21.59 10.53
N ILE A 74 -7.62 22.77 9.97
CA ILE A 74 -7.12 23.19 8.66
C ILE A 74 -5.63 23.50 8.76
N ASP A 75 -5.20 24.18 9.83
CA ASP A 75 -3.80 24.52 10.05
C ASP A 75 -2.93 23.26 10.23
N GLU A 76 -3.42 22.26 10.98
CA GLU A 76 -2.72 20.97 11.12
C GLU A 76 -2.66 20.19 9.79
N LEU A 77 -3.73 20.21 8.99
CA LEU A 77 -3.72 19.64 7.65
C LEU A 77 -2.68 20.31 6.75
N ALA A 78 -2.54 21.63 6.83
CA ALA A 78 -1.54 22.38 6.07
C ALA A 78 -0.10 21.99 6.46
N LYS A 79 0.18 21.77 7.76
CA LYS A 79 1.48 21.26 8.24
C LYS A 79 1.81 19.88 7.67
N LEU A 80 0.80 19.07 7.37
CA LEU A 80 0.92 17.76 6.71
C LEU A 80 0.99 17.84 5.18
N GLY A 81 1.06 19.05 4.61
CA GLY A 81 1.13 19.28 3.16
C GLY A 81 -0.20 19.17 2.42
N VAL A 82 -1.34 19.09 3.14
CA VAL A 82 -2.67 19.05 2.52
C VAL A 82 -3.11 20.46 2.16
N THR A 83 -3.30 20.71 0.86
CA THR A 83 -3.80 22.00 0.35
C THR A 83 -5.30 21.94 0.13
N LEU A 84 -6.04 22.83 0.77
CA LEU A 84 -7.50 22.97 0.61
C LEU A 84 -7.82 24.32 -0.04
N ASP A 85 -8.81 24.37 -0.92
CA ASP A 85 -9.31 25.64 -1.45
C ASP A 85 -10.16 26.41 -0.42
N GLU A 86 -10.37 27.70 -0.68
CA GLU A 86 -11.06 28.60 0.25
C GLU A 86 -12.55 28.25 0.46
N ILE A 87 -13.21 27.64 -0.53
CA ILE A 87 -14.61 27.22 -0.42
C ILE A 87 -14.70 26.04 0.55
N ILE A 88 -13.82 25.06 0.41
CA ILE A 88 -13.72 23.90 1.30
C ILE A 88 -13.36 24.33 2.71
N LYS A 89 -12.36 25.21 2.88
CA LYS A 89 -12.00 25.78 4.19
C LYS A 89 -13.21 26.44 4.85
N ALA A 90 -13.94 27.30 4.13
CA ALA A 90 -15.13 27.95 4.66
C ALA A 90 -16.23 26.95 5.07
N LYS A 91 -16.40 25.86 4.29
CA LYS A 91 -17.35 24.78 4.60
C LYS A 91 -16.97 24.03 5.87
N ILE A 92 -15.68 23.72 6.06
CA ILE A 92 -15.17 23.06 7.27
C ILE A 92 -15.41 23.96 8.49
N LYS A 93 -14.99 25.23 8.43
CA LYS A 93 -15.11 26.18 9.54
C LYS A 93 -16.55 26.37 10.03
N LYS A 94 -17.52 26.36 9.12
CA LYS A 94 -18.95 26.54 9.43
C LYS A 94 -19.68 25.24 9.79
N SER A 95 -19.04 24.08 9.66
CA SER A 95 -19.71 22.79 9.85
C SER A 95 -19.95 22.48 11.32
N LYS A 96 -21.20 22.16 11.66
CA LYS A 96 -21.56 21.62 12.98
C LYS A 96 -20.71 20.40 13.36
N THR A 97 -20.44 19.51 12.40
CA THR A 97 -19.61 18.30 12.66
C THR A 97 -18.16 18.64 13.02
N THR A 98 -17.64 19.78 12.55
CA THR A 98 -16.30 20.26 12.90
C THR A 98 -16.31 20.86 14.30
N SER A 99 -17.31 21.69 14.62
CA SER A 99 -17.45 22.25 15.97
C SER A 99 -17.70 21.18 17.04
N ASP A 100 -18.50 20.15 16.76
CA ASP A 100 -18.73 19.03 17.68
C ASP A 100 -17.46 18.20 17.90
N TYR A 101 -16.66 18.01 16.84
CA TYR A 101 -15.35 17.36 16.91
C TYR A 101 -14.34 18.14 17.75
N ILE A 102 -14.27 19.47 17.58
CA ILE A 102 -13.39 20.33 18.40
C ILE A 102 -13.76 20.24 19.87
N LYS A 103 -15.04 20.38 20.22
CA LYS A 103 -15.52 20.26 21.60
C LYS A 103 -15.15 18.91 22.24
N LYS A 104 -15.21 17.83 21.45
CA LYS A 104 -14.77 16.49 21.87
C LYS A 104 -13.26 16.46 22.18
N ILE A 105 -12.44 17.02 21.28
CA ILE A 105 -10.98 17.09 21.49
C ILE A 105 -10.66 17.93 22.72
N GLU A 106 -11.24 19.12 22.86
CA GLU A 106 -11.00 20.01 24.01
C GLU A 106 -11.32 19.32 25.33
N LYS A 107 -12.49 18.67 25.42
CA LYS A 107 -12.87 17.92 26.61
C LYS A 107 -11.87 16.81 26.92
N THR A 108 -11.46 16.06 25.90
CA THR A 108 -10.48 14.97 26.06
C THR A 108 -9.11 15.50 26.47
N ARG A 109 -8.68 16.64 25.90
CA ARG A 109 -7.43 17.30 26.23
C ARG A 109 -7.42 17.74 27.69
N GLU A 110 -8.52 18.30 28.20
CA GLU A 110 -8.60 18.65 29.62
C GLU A 110 -8.62 17.44 30.54
N GLU A 111 -9.34 16.37 30.17
CA GLU A 111 -9.28 15.12 30.91
C GLU A 111 -7.86 14.54 30.94
N LEU A 112 -7.15 14.59 29.81
CA LEU A 112 -5.75 14.16 29.72
C LEU A 112 -4.86 14.99 30.63
N LYS A 113 -5.02 16.31 30.66
CA LYS A 113 -4.26 17.19 31.56
C LYS A 113 -4.51 16.85 33.03
N ILE A 114 -5.78 16.62 33.41
CA ILE A 114 -6.14 16.21 34.78
C ILE A 114 -5.44 14.89 35.12
N LYS A 115 -5.49 13.89 34.22
CA LYS A 115 -4.81 12.61 34.43
C LYS A 115 -3.30 12.79 34.56
N LEU A 116 -2.67 13.55 33.67
CA LEU A 116 -1.23 13.83 33.79
C LEU A 116 -0.89 14.50 35.13
N ALA A 117 -1.73 15.42 35.60
CA ALA A 117 -1.56 16.08 36.90
C ALA A 117 -1.68 15.14 38.10
N GLU A 118 -2.67 14.25 38.09
CA GLU A 118 -2.82 13.18 39.08
C GLU A 118 -1.55 12.31 39.17
N PHE A 119 -0.90 12.03 38.04
CA PHE A 119 0.24 11.10 38.00
C PHE A 119 1.61 11.71 38.26
N ASN A 120 1.85 12.97 37.89
CA ASN A 120 3.15 13.63 38.17
C ASN A 120 3.18 14.36 39.53
N GLY A 121 2.11 14.29 40.32
CA GLY A 121 2.15 14.63 41.74
C GLY A 121 1.97 16.11 42.08
N SER A 122 1.12 16.86 41.37
CA SER A 122 0.61 18.14 41.90
C SER A 122 -0.87 18.36 41.55
N PRO A 123 -1.77 18.42 42.56
CA PRO A 123 -3.14 18.92 42.39
C PRO A 123 -3.21 20.44 42.25
N GLU A 124 -2.15 21.17 42.60
CA GLU A 124 -2.12 22.63 42.68
C GLU A 124 -0.87 23.17 41.95
N GLY A 125 -1.02 23.45 40.66
CA GLY A 125 -0.21 24.42 39.90
C GLY A 125 1.31 24.17 39.73
N GLY A 126 1.72 23.88 38.50
CA GLY A 126 2.94 24.48 37.94
C GLY A 126 4.19 23.61 37.78
N GLY A 127 4.19 22.78 36.74
CA GLY A 127 5.36 22.48 35.92
C GLY A 127 4.85 22.14 34.51
N PRO A 128 5.49 22.59 33.42
CA PRO A 128 5.01 22.26 32.08
C PRO A 128 5.13 20.74 31.89
N TYR A 129 3.99 20.08 31.66
CA TYR A 129 3.96 18.73 31.10
C TYR A 129 4.39 18.86 29.64
N GLU A 130 5.70 18.87 29.40
CA GLU A 130 6.22 18.88 28.05
C GLU A 130 5.95 17.50 27.43
N ILE A 131 4.98 17.47 26.51
CA ILE A 131 4.68 16.26 25.75
C ILE A 131 5.66 16.20 24.57
N LEU A 132 6.61 15.27 24.67
CA LEU A 132 7.54 14.97 23.61
C LEU A 132 6.84 14.06 22.59
N GLN A 133 6.57 14.61 21.41
CA GLN A 133 6.12 13.85 20.25
C GLN A 133 7.35 13.33 19.47
N ASN A 134 7.10 12.43 18.53
CA ASN A 134 8.11 11.92 17.62
C ASN A 134 9.32 11.24 18.27
N GLN A 135 9.11 10.62 19.43
CA GLN A 135 10.16 9.92 20.16
C GLN A 135 10.28 8.48 19.69
N GLU A 136 11.50 8.05 19.35
CA GLU A 136 11.77 6.69 18.94
C GLU A 136 12.30 5.86 20.13
N LEU A 137 11.57 4.81 20.48
CA LEU A 137 11.95 3.84 21.51
C LEU A 137 12.62 2.64 20.85
N LYS A 138 13.87 2.34 21.22
CA LYS A 138 14.63 1.19 20.71
C LYS A 138 15.01 0.23 21.82
N TYR A 139 14.89 -1.07 21.55
CA TYR A 139 15.38 -2.11 22.44
C TYR A 139 15.72 -3.40 21.69
N ASP A 140 16.91 -3.95 21.94
CA ASP A 140 17.50 -5.11 21.24
C ASP A 140 17.41 -4.99 19.71
N CYS A 141 16.30 -5.47 19.15
CA CYS A 141 16.03 -5.51 17.71
C CYS A 141 14.60 -5.02 17.38
N VAL A 142 13.94 -4.38 18.34
CA VAL A 142 12.61 -3.81 18.20
C VAL A 142 12.71 -2.30 18.36
N GLU A 143 11.97 -1.57 17.53
CA GLU A 143 11.78 -0.14 17.69
C GLU A 143 10.29 0.23 17.65
N GLY A 144 9.95 1.40 18.17
CA GLY A 144 8.58 1.88 18.21
C GLY A 144 8.47 3.37 18.45
N HIS A 145 7.36 3.93 18.01
CA HIS A 145 7.12 5.36 18.05
C HIS A 145 5.75 5.59 18.69
N PRO A 146 5.70 5.89 20.00
CA PRO A 146 4.46 6.32 20.63
C PRO A 146 4.02 7.68 20.07
N ASP A 147 2.73 7.99 20.24
CA ASP A 147 2.17 9.28 19.86
C ASP A 147 2.68 10.41 20.79
N GLY A 148 2.95 10.11 22.06
CA GLY A 148 3.57 11.07 22.97
C GLY A 148 4.23 10.49 24.23
N ILE A 149 5.17 11.23 24.81
CA ILE A 149 5.86 10.91 26.07
C ILE A 149 5.85 12.13 26.98
N CYS A 150 5.52 11.93 28.26
CA CYS A 150 5.65 12.95 29.30
C CYS A 150 6.28 12.31 30.54
N GLY A 151 7.54 12.65 30.84
CA GLY A 151 8.27 12.06 31.96
C GLY A 151 8.32 10.52 31.88
N LYS A 152 7.71 9.85 32.87
CA LYS A 152 7.61 8.38 32.95
C LYS A 152 6.32 7.80 32.36
N THR A 153 5.61 8.57 31.55
CA THR A 153 4.31 8.22 30.97
C THR A 153 4.41 8.13 29.45
N VAL A 154 3.92 7.04 28.88
CA VAL A 154 3.76 6.84 27.43
C VAL A 154 2.29 6.99 27.05
N MET A 155 2.02 7.63 25.92
CA MET A 155 0.68 7.91 25.44
C MET A 155 0.45 7.38 24.03
N GLU A 156 -0.73 6.85 23.80
CA GLU A 156 -1.27 6.55 22.47
C GLU A 156 -2.61 7.27 22.30
N VAL A 157 -2.80 7.95 21.18
CA VAL A 157 -4.04 8.60 20.75
C VAL A 157 -4.63 7.78 19.61
N LYS A 158 -5.90 7.36 19.75
CA LYS A 158 -6.56 6.54 18.73
C LYS A 158 -7.96 7.03 18.40
N THR A 159 -8.22 7.17 17.10
CA THR A 159 -9.54 7.49 16.55
C THR A 159 -10.13 6.25 15.88
N SER A 160 -11.19 5.66 16.42
CA SER A 160 -11.90 4.54 15.77
C SER A 160 -13.40 4.58 16.02
N SER A 161 -14.18 4.17 15.01
CA SER A 161 -15.62 3.87 15.10
C SER A 161 -15.90 2.39 15.44
N LYS A 162 -14.88 1.52 15.37
CA LYS A 162 -14.96 0.08 15.64
C LYS A 162 -14.13 -0.27 16.88
N LEU A 163 -14.36 0.45 17.97
CA LEU A 163 -13.56 0.33 19.19
C LEU A 163 -13.51 -1.11 19.70
N ASP A 164 -14.62 -1.84 19.66
CA ASP A 164 -14.71 -3.22 20.13
C ASP A 164 -13.77 -4.17 19.35
N ASP A 165 -13.64 -3.96 18.04
CA ASP A 165 -12.77 -4.76 17.17
C ASP A 165 -11.30 -4.37 17.33
N ASP A 166 -11.03 -3.07 17.52
CA ASP A 166 -9.67 -2.50 17.45
C ASP A 166 -8.97 -2.40 18.82
N ILE A 167 -9.71 -2.42 19.94
CA ILE A 167 -9.12 -2.12 21.27
C ILE A 167 -7.96 -3.04 21.62
N ASN A 168 -8.07 -4.32 21.26
CA ASN A 168 -7.02 -5.31 21.48
C ASN A 168 -5.73 -4.91 20.76
N TYR A 169 -5.83 -4.36 19.56
CA TYR A 169 -4.69 -3.87 18.80
C TYR A 169 -4.07 -2.63 19.46
N PHE A 170 -4.90 -1.65 19.85
CA PHE A 170 -4.42 -0.44 20.54
C PHE A 170 -3.71 -0.77 21.86
N MET A 171 -4.26 -1.70 22.62
CA MET A 171 -3.65 -2.15 23.87
C MET A 171 -2.34 -2.91 23.63
N LEU A 172 -2.25 -3.76 22.59
CA LEU A 172 -0.99 -4.39 22.22
C LEU A 172 0.06 -3.35 21.85
N GLN A 173 -0.32 -2.31 21.10
CA GLN A 173 0.58 -1.23 20.69
C GLN A 173 1.09 -0.43 21.91
N LEU A 174 0.19 0.10 22.74
CA LEU A 174 0.54 0.86 23.94
C LEU A 174 1.39 0.04 24.92
N CYS A 175 0.97 -1.20 25.19
CA CYS A 175 1.71 -2.11 26.08
C CYS A 175 3.10 -2.45 25.52
N SER A 176 3.27 -2.49 24.20
CA SER A 176 4.57 -2.70 23.57
C SER A 176 5.51 -1.54 23.84
N TYR A 177 5.08 -0.28 23.68
CA TYR A 177 5.93 0.88 23.97
C TYR A 177 6.38 0.92 25.44
N VAL A 178 5.43 0.71 26.35
CA VAL A 178 5.73 0.65 27.78
C VAL A 178 6.69 -0.50 28.11
N ALA A 179 6.49 -1.68 27.52
CA ALA A 179 7.35 -2.84 27.73
C ALA A 179 8.76 -2.62 27.16
N LEU A 180 8.90 -1.99 25.99
CA LEU A 180 10.20 -1.68 25.39
C LEU A 180 11.04 -0.73 26.24
N GLY A 181 10.38 0.26 26.87
CA GLY A 181 11.07 1.29 27.63
C GLY A 181 11.69 0.86 28.96
N ASP A 182 11.96 -0.42 29.20
CA ASP A 182 13.04 -0.78 30.14
C ASP A 182 12.73 -0.70 31.64
N GLY A 183 11.48 -0.38 32.02
CA GLY A 183 11.18 0.15 33.35
C GLY A 183 11.34 1.68 33.50
N SER A 184 11.80 2.39 32.46
CA SER A 184 11.83 3.86 32.39
C SER A 184 10.42 4.46 32.45
N TYR A 185 9.43 3.75 31.90
CA TYR A 185 8.03 4.15 31.96
C TYR A 185 7.27 3.41 33.06
N SER A 186 6.65 4.14 33.96
CA SER A 186 5.80 3.61 35.02
C SER A 186 4.32 3.72 34.73
N GLN A 187 3.93 4.49 33.70
CA GLN A 187 2.54 4.75 33.37
C GLN A 187 2.29 4.67 31.85
N ALA A 188 1.06 4.34 31.49
CA ALA A 188 0.58 4.34 30.11
C ALA A 188 -0.78 5.01 30.04
N ILE A 189 -1.04 5.77 28.97
CA ILE A 189 -2.33 6.40 28.73
C ILE A 189 -2.79 6.08 27.30
N LEU A 190 -4.01 5.57 27.17
CA LEU A 190 -4.72 5.47 25.89
C LEU A 190 -5.77 6.58 25.83
N VAL A 191 -5.64 7.47 24.86
CA VAL A 191 -6.52 8.62 24.65
C VAL A 191 -7.49 8.30 23.51
N LEU A 192 -8.79 8.34 23.81
CA LEU A 192 -9.88 8.04 22.88
C LEU A 192 -10.73 9.31 22.68
N PRO A 193 -10.28 10.27 21.86
CA PRO A 193 -10.87 11.58 21.79
C PRO A 193 -12.30 11.58 21.23
N LEU A 194 -12.63 10.65 20.34
CA LEU A 194 -13.99 10.58 19.77
C LEU A 194 -15.02 10.03 20.77
N GLN A 195 -14.55 9.22 21.73
CA GLN A 195 -15.30 8.69 22.86
C GLN A 195 -15.21 9.58 24.11
N GLN A 196 -14.45 10.69 24.06
CA GLN A 196 -14.21 11.60 25.18
C GLN A 196 -13.78 10.85 26.45
N THR A 197 -12.76 10.00 26.31
CA THR A 197 -12.29 9.14 27.41
C THR A 197 -10.78 9.04 27.38
N VAL A 198 -10.17 9.10 28.57
CA VAL A 198 -8.76 8.82 28.79
C VAL A 198 -8.62 7.59 29.69
N ILE A 199 -8.02 6.53 29.16
CA ILE A 199 -7.79 5.28 29.91
C ILE A 199 -6.35 5.27 30.41
N THR A 200 -6.18 5.11 31.72
CA THR A 200 -4.88 5.15 32.38
C THR A 200 -4.50 3.77 32.91
N PHE A 201 -3.22 3.43 32.80
CA PHE A 201 -2.70 2.16 33.26
C PHE A 201 -1.39 2.34 34.05
N ASP A 202 -1.37 1.79 35.28
CA ASP A 202 -0.15 1.73 36.08
C ASP A 202 0.72 0.54 35.66
N ALA A 203 1.76 0.83 34.90
CA ALA A 203 2.69 -0.18 34.39
C ALA A 203 3.53 -0.85 35.49
N ARG A 204 3.57 -0.29 36.70
CA ARG A 204 4.22 -0.92 37.88
C ARG A 204 3.38 -2.11 38.38
N MET A 205 2.07 -2.03 38.20
CA MET A 205 1.12 -3.09 38.57
C MET A 205 0.99 -4.18 37.48
N TRP A 206 1.86 -4.17 36.46
CA TRP A 206 1.84 -5.14 35.36
C TRP A 206 2.78 -6.34 35.60
N PRO A 207 2.35 -7.44 36.25
CA PRO A 207 3.25 -8.54 36.62
C PRO A 207 3.86 -9.26 35.40
N LYS A 208 3.18 -9.23 34.25
CA LYS A 208 3.61 -9.92 33.03
C LYS A 208 4.41 -9.01 32.08
N ARG A 209 4.71 -7.77 32.44
CA ARG A 209 5.43 -6.79 31.58
C ARG A 209 6.75 -7.33 31.03
N LYS A 210 7.62 -7.84 31.92
CA LYS A 210 8.94 -8.38 31.52
C LYS A 210 8.79 -9.57 30.56
N TYR A 211 7.81 -10.44 30.81
CA TYR A 211 7.55 -11.60 29.96
C TYR A 211 6.98 -11.20 28.59
N PHE A 212 6.03 -10.26 28.56
CA PHE A 212 5.49 -9.69 27.33
C PHE A 212 6.60 -9.09 26.47
N ARG A 213 7.51 -8.32 27.08
CA ARG A 213 8.69 -7.77 26.40
C ARG A 213 9.56 -8.87 25.79
N SER A 214 9.90 -9.93 26.54
CA SER A 214 10.70 -11.04 26.01
C SER A 214 10.03 -11.73 24.81
N LEU A 215 8.70 -11.90 24.86
CA LEU A 215 7.95 -12.42 23.72
C LEU A 215 8.00 -11.50 22.51
N LEU A 216 7.83 -10.18 22.71
CA LEU A 216 7.90 -9.19 21.65
C LEU A 216 9.27 -9.23 20.95
N VAL A 217 10.35 -9.24 21.73
CA VAL A 217 11.73 -9.33 21.22
C VAL A 217 11.98 -10.65 20.50
N SER A 218 11.52 -11.78 21.06
CA SER A 218 11.65 -13.09 20.40
C SER A 218 10.94 -13.11 19.04
N LYS A 219 9.75 -12.52 18.94
CA LYS A 219 9.02 -12.42 17.67
C LYS A 219 9.76 -11.55 16.67
N ALA A 220 10.30 -10.42 17.09
CA ALA A 220 11.10 -9.56 16.23
C ALA A 220 12.36 -10.27 15.71
N LYS A 221 13.10 -10.96 16.58
CA LYS A 221 14.27 -11.75 16.18
C LYS A 221 13.91 -12.79 15.12
N ASN A 222 12.81 -13.52 15.31
CA ASN A 222 12.36 -14.50 14.32
C ASN A 222 12.00 -13.83 12.98
N LEU A 223 11.37 -12.66 13.00
CA LEU A 223 11.06 -11.93 11.78
C LEU A 223 12.32 -11.39 11.08
N ILE A 224 13.33 -10.95 11.82
CA ILE A 224 14.62 -10.54 11.25
C ILE A 224 15.33 -11.74 10.62
N LEU A 225 15.39 -12.87 11.33
CA LEU A 225 16.02 -14.09 10.85
C LEU A 225 15.27 -14.70 9.66
N ALA A 226 13.97 -14.46 9.55
CA ALA A 226 13.16 -14.88 8.41
C ALA A 226 13.34 -14.00 7.16
N LYS A 227 13.90 -12.78 7.29
CA LYS A 227 14.26 -11.98 6.12
C LYS A 227 15.52 -12.61 5.50
N PRO A 228 15.49 -13.05 4.23
CA PRO A 228 16.70 -13.53 3.57
C PRO A 228 17.78 -12.44 3.64
N ALA A 229 18.98 -12.82 4.08
CA ALA A 229 20.12 -11.91 4.06
C ALA A 229 20.45 -11.57 2.61
N PHE A 230 20.84 -10.32 2.34
CA PHE A 230 21.31 -9.92 1.02
C PHE A 230 22.54 -10.75 0.65
N ASP A 231 22.41 -11.60 -0.35
CA ASP A 231 23.47 -12.47 -0.84
C ASP A 231 24.08 -11.86 -2.11
N ILE A 232 25.34 -11.44 -2.01
CA ILE A 232 26.05 -10.80 -3.12
C ILE A 232 26.31 -11.76 -4.29
N GLY A 233 26.48 -13.07 -4.02
CA GLY A 233 26.66 -14.07 -5.07
C GLY A 233 25.37 -14.26 -5.87
N ILE A 234 24.22 -14.32 -5.18
CA ILE A 234 22.91 -14.33 -5.82
C ILE A 234 22.69 -13.04 -6.62
N PHE A 235 22.97 -11.88 -6.03
CA PHE A 235 22.86 -10.60 -6.72
C PHE A 235 23.64 -10.57 -8.04
N MET A 236 24.93 -10.92 -7.98
CA MET A 236 25.80 -10.92 -9.16
C MET A 236 25.30 -11.90 -10.22
N THR A 237 24.83 -13.07 -9.81
CA THR A 237 24.28 -14.07 -10.74
C THR A 237 22.99 -13.57 -11.39
N ALA A 238 22.11 -12.94 -10.62
CA ALA A 238 20.89 -12.34 -11.13
C ALA A 238 21.19 -11.18 -12.10
N SER A 239 22.19 -10.34 -11.82
CA SER A 239 22.62 -9.29 -12.76
C SER A 239 23.15 -9.86 -14.07
N LEU A 240 23.95 -10.92 -14.02
CA LEU A 240 24.42 -11.63 -15.23
C LEU A 240 23.27 -12.29 -15.99
N LEU A 241 22.26 -12.79 -15.28
CA LEU A 241 21.05 -13.35 -15.88
C LEU A 241 20.28 -12.29 -16.67
N VAL A 242 20.07 -11.12 -16.05
CA VAL A 242 19.41 -9.95 -16.64
C VAL A 242 20.13 -9.50 -17.91
N GLU A 243 21.45 -9.33 -17.84
CA GLU A 243 22.26 -8.93 -18.99
C GLU A 243 22.23 -9.98 -20.11
N ARG A 244 22.41 -11.27 -19.76
CA ARG A 244 22.47 -12.37 -20.72
C ARG A 244 21.21 -12.51 -21.56
N TYR A 245 20.04 -12.30 -20.95
CA TYR A 245 18.75 -12.47 -21.61
C TYR A 245 18.11 -11.15 -22.03
N GLY A 246 18.81 -10.02 -21.90
CA GLY A 246 18.29 -8.71 -22.27
C GLY A 246 17.01 -8.36 -21.50
N ILE A 247 16.94 -8.72 -20.21
CA ILE A 247 15.78 -8.44 -19.38
C ILE A 247 15.75 -6.93 -19.10
N GLY A 248 14.63 -6.32 -19.45
CA GLY A 248 14.42 -4.89 -19.34
C GLY A 248 13.87 -4.46 -17.99
N SER A 249 13.36 -3.23 -17.91
CA SER A 249 12.78 -2.70 -16.68
C SER A 249 11.63 -1.72 -16.90
N HIS A 250 10.75 -1.62 -15.91
CA HIS A 250 9.88 -0.46 -15.78
C HIS A 250 10.70 0.77 -15.38
N THR A 251 10.49 1.89 -16.08
CA THR A 251 11.19 3.15 -15.82
C THR A 251 10.23 4.32 -15.63
N LYS A 252 10.73 5.40 -15.03
CA LYS A 252 9.96 6.62 -14.81
C LYS A 252 9.94 7.45 -16.08
N LYS A 253 8.76 7.95 -16.41
CA LYS A 253 8.59 8.91 -17.50
C LYS A 253 9.23 10.26 -17.12
N ALA A 254 10.02 10.81 -18.04
CA ALA A 254 10.53 12.18 -17.97
C ALA A 254 9.41 13.21 -18.24
N PRO A 255 9.66 14.53 -18.14
CA PRO A 255 8.62 15.54 -18.41
C PRO A 255 7.97 15.41 -19.80
N THR A 256 8.69 14.87 -20.80
CA THR A 256 8.20 14.61 -22.15
C THR A 256 8.45 13.15 -22.54
N LEU A 257 7.69 12.63 -23.50
CA LEU A 257 7.90 11.28 -24.03
C LEU A 257 9.21 11.19 -24.80
N LEU A 258 9.54 12.19 -25.62
CA LEU A 258 10.81 12.20 -26.35
C LEU A 258 12.02 12.09 -25.41
N GLN A 259 12.04 12.89 -24.33
CA GLN A 259 13.11 12.78 -23.31
C GLN A 259 13.13 11.42 -22.61
N THR A 260 11.95 10.80 -22.45
CA THR A 260 11.86 9.47 -21.85
C THR A 260 12.55 8.45 -22.74
N VAL A 261 12.18 8.40 -24.03
CA VAL A 261 12.71 7.39 -24.96
C VAL A 261 14.17 7.63 -25.33
N GLN A 262 14.63 8.89 -25.38
CA GLN A 262 16.05 9.24 -25.56
C GLN A 262 16.96 8.71 -24.46
N GLY A 263 16.42 8.49 -23.26
CA GLY A 263 17.15 7.91 -22.14
C GLY A 263 17.22 6.39 -22.13
N LEU A 264 16.56 5.70 -23.08
CA LEU A 264 16.45 4.24 -23.09
C LEU A 264 17.50 3.62 -24.02
N PRO A 265 18.32 2.68 -23.50
CA PRO A 265 19.15 1.82 -24.32
C PRO A 265 18.35 1.04 -25.39
N PRO A 266 18.96 0.72 -26.54
CA PRO A 266 18.29 -0.03 -27.60
C PRO A 266 18.28 -1.55 -27.34
N ASN A 267 17.42 -2.29 -28.05
CA ASN A 267 17.36 -3.76 -28.11
C ASN A 267 16.96 -4.51 -26.82
N ILE A 268 16.59 -3.82 -25.75
CA ILE A 268 15.98 -4.43 -24.57
C ILE A 268 14.63 -3.76 -24.27
N PRO A 269 13.66 -4.48 -23.68
CA PRO A 269 12.33 -3.94 -23.45
C PRO A 269 12.33 -2.92 -22.32
N TYR A 270 11.43 -1.94 -22.41
CA TYR A 270 11.15 -1.00 -21.33
C TYR A 270 9.65 -0.85 -21.15
N GLN A 271 9.24 -0.52 -19.92
CA GLN A 271 7.86 -0.19 -19.62
C GLN A 271 7.74 1.16 -18.94
N ILE A 272 6.70 1.92 -19.32
CA ILE A 272 6.41 3.22 -18.72
C ILE A 272 4.91 3.36 -18.44
N PHE A 273 4.57 4.23 -17.50
CA PHE A 273 3.25 4.84 -17.44
C PHE A 273 3.23 6.10 -18.32
N LEU A 274 2.25 6.22 -19.23
CA LEU A 274 2.08 7.46 -20.02
C LEU A 274 1.52 8.64 -19.20
N GLY A 275 0.69 8.34 -18.20
CA GLY A 275 0.15 9.29 -17.23
C GLY A 275 0.62 8.96 -15.81
N GLY A 276 0.34 9.83 -14.84
CA GLY A 276 0.56 9.48 -13.43
C GLY A 276 -0.29 8.28 -13.02
N ASN A 277 0.24 7.43 -12.14
CA ASN A 277 -0.41 6.21 -11.65
C ASN A 277 -1.73 6.42 -10.87
N GLN A 278 -2.10 7.67 -10.59
CA GLN A 278 -3.34 8.07 -9.89
C GLN A 278 -4.24 9.02 -10.71
N ASN A 279 -3.91 9.29 -11.97
CA ASN A 279 -4.66 10.26 -12.79
C ASN A 279 -5.81 9.59 -13.53
N THR A 280 -6.99 10.22 -13.54
CA THR A 280 -8.18 9.78 -14.29
C THR A 280 -8.25 10.36 -15.71
N ARG A 281 -7.30 11.24 -16.08
CA ARG A 281 -7.19 11.83 -17.41
C ARG A 281 -5.79 11.57 -17.97
N LEU A 282 -5.76 11.07 -19.21
CA LEU A 282 -4.54 10.95 -19.99
C LEU A 282 -4.51 12.06 -21.04
N SER A 283 -3.38 12.73 -21.20
CA SER A 283 -3.17 13.65 -22.31
C SER A 283 -1.70 13.67 -22.67
N VAL A 284 -1.40 13.43 -23.94
CA VAL A 284 -0.06 13.51 -24.52
C VAL A 284 -0.18 14.47 -25.70
N LYS A 285 0.80 15.36 -25.85
CA LYS A 285 0.82 16.29 -26.99
C LYS A 285 1.19 15.52 -28.26
N ASP A 286 0.44 15.71 -29.34
CA ASP A 286 0.65 14.98 -30.59
C ASP A 286 2.08 15.12 -31.14
N ALA A 287 2.67 16.32 -31.03
CA ALA A 287 4.06 16.56 -31.47
C ALA A 287 5.10 15.76 -30.66
N ASP A 288 4.87 15.57 -29.35
CA ASP A 288 5.76 14.80 -28.47
C ASP A 288 5.58 13.29 -28.71
N LEU A 289 4.35 12.85 -28.97
CA LEU A 289 4.02 11.47 -29.35
C LEU A 289 4.70 11.08 -30.67
N ALA A 290 4.58 11.92 -31.70
CA ALA A 290 5.17 11.66 -33.02
C ALA A 290 6.70 11.63 -32.98
N ALA A 291 7.33 12.60 -32.31
CA ALA A 291 8.78 12.63 -32.16
C ALA A 291 9.31 11.43 -31.37
N ALA A 292 8.58 10.99 -30.34
CA ALA A 292 8.94 9.79 -29.59
C ALA A 292 8.79 8.52 -30.44
N ALA A 293 7.73 8.41 -31.24
CA ALA A 293 7.51 7.26 -32.13
C ALA A 293 8.63 7.11 -33.17
N GLU A 294 9.01 8.21 -33.84
CA GLU A 294 10.13 8.25 -34.79
C GLU A 294 11.43 7.81 -34.11
N TYR A 295 11.73 8.34 -32.91
CA TYR A 295 12.93 7.98 -32.18
C TYR A 295 12.96 6.49 -31.75
N LEU A 296 11.82 5.93 -31.31
CA LEU A 296 11.71 4.51 -30.94
C LEU A 296 12.04 3.60 -32.12
N GLU A 297 11.49 3.92 -33.31
CA GLU A 297 11.71 3.16 -34.54
C GLU A 297 13.18 3.25 -35.01
N GLU A 298 13.74 4.47 -35.08
CA GLU A 298 15.12 4.68 -35.53
C GLU A 298 16.18 4.00 -34.64
N ASN A 299 15.88 3.85 -33.34
CA ASN A 299 16.83 3.34 -32.36
C ASN A 299 16.53 1.91 -31.90
N ASN A 300 15.55 1.21 -32.49
CA ASN A 300 15.14 -0.14 -32.06
C ASN A 300 14.87 -0.24 -30.55
N ILE A 301 14.15 0.74 -30.01
CA ILE A 301 13.76 0.74 -28.59
C ILE A 301 12.44 -0.01 -28.46
N ILE A 302 12.44 -1.05 -27.65
CA ILE A 302 11.24 -1.87 -27.40
C ILE A 302 10.48 -1.25 -26.22
N LEU A 303 9.25 -0.81 -26.46
CA LEU A 303 8.44 -0.13 -25.44
C LEU A 303 7.13 -0.88 -25.17
N TYR A 304 6.80 -1.02 -23.90
CA TYR A 304 5.49 -1.41 -23.38
C TYR A 304 4.91 -0.26 -22.55
N ILE A 305 3.59 -0.23 -22.45
CA ILE A 305 2.89 0.81 -21.69
C ILE A 305 2.04 0.16 -20.63
N HIS A 306 2.26 0.52 -19.37
CA HIS A 306 1.42 0.05 -18.29
C HIS A 306 0.26 1.03 -18.04
N SER A 307 -0.94 0.50 -17.83
CA SER A 307 -2.09 1.28 -17.39
C SER A 307 -2.02 1.57 -15.88
N PRO A 308 -2.55 2.71 -15.40
CA PRO A 308 -2.46 3.01 -13.97
C PRO A 308 -3.29 2.02 -13.14
N TYR A 309 -2.81 1.69 -11.92
CA TYR A 309 -3.46 0.76 -10.99
C TYR A 309 -4.90 1.14 -10.58
N LEU A 310 -5.32 2.38 -10.89
CA LEU A 310 -6.69 2.85 -10.66
C LEU A 310 -7.71 2.22 -11.63
N ILE A 311 -7.28 1.71 -12.78
CA ILE A 311 -8.16 1.01 -13.71
C ILE A 311 -8.60 -0.31 -13.07
N ASN A 312 -9.91 -0.50 -12.97
CA ASN A 312 -10.52 -1.75 -12.55
C ASN A 312 -11.47 -2.20 -13.66
N LEU A 313 -11.07 -3.21 -14.42
CA LEU A 313 -11.89 -3.71 -15.52
C LEU A 313 -13.28 -4.23 -15.08
N SER A 314 -13.41 -4.62 -13.81
CA SER A 314 -14.67 -5.06 -13.19
C SER A 314 -15.44 -3.92 -12.49
N SER A 315 -15.07 -2.67 -12.72
CA SER A 315 -15.66 -1.51 -12.04
C SER A 315 -17.16 -1.38 -12.27
N SER A 316 -17.86 -0.93 -11.22
CA SER A 316 -19.29 -0.58 -11.23
C SER A 316 -19.52 0.92 -11.38
N SER A 317 -18.48 1.68 -11.74
CA SER A 317 -18.60 3.13 -11.86
C SER A 317 -19.64 3.50 -12.91
N ALA A 318 -20.46 4.49 -12.61
CA ALA A 318 -21.46 5.02 -13.53
C ALA A 318 -20.85 5.90 -14.64
N ASP A 319 -19.57 6.27 -14.52
CA ASP A 319 -18.84 7.07 -15.48
C ASP A 319 -17.87 6.23 -16.32
N ASN A 320 -17.76 6.57 -17.61
CA ASN A 320 -16.97 5.78 -18.57
C ASN A 320 -15.49 6.20 -18.59
N TRP A 321 -14.97 6.83 -17.54
CA TRP A 321 -13.61 7.39 -17.60
C TRP A 321 -12.54 6.31 -17.74
N GLN A 322 -12.73 5.13 -17.12
CA GLN A 322 -11.76 4.01 -17.19
C GLN A 322 -11.68 3.46 -18.59
N GLU A 323 -12.85 3.23 -19.21
CA GLU A 323 -12.96 2.82 -20.61
C GLU A 323 -12.29 3.86 -21.52
N ASN A 324 -12.70 5.14 -21.42
CA ASN A 324 -12.13 6.22 -22.23
C ASN A 324 -10.61 6.39 -22.03
N TYR A 325 -10.13 6.21 -20.80
CA TYR A 325 -8.70 6.25 -20.49
C TYR A 325 -7.97 5.11 -21.19
N LEU A 326 -8.49 3.89 -21.08
CA LEU A 326 -7.88 2.71 -21.67
C LEU A 326 -7.91 2.76 -23.21
N GLN A 327 -9.01 3.21 -23.82
CA GLN A 327 -9.08 3.45 -25.27
C GLN A 327 -7.97 4.41 -25.72
N ARG A 328 -7.83 5.56 -25.05
CA ARG A 328 -6.79 6.55 -25.38
C ARG A 328 -5.38 6.03 -25.12
N LEU A 329 -5.19 5.24 -24.06
CA LEU A 329 -3.89 4.62 -23.74
C LEU A 329 -3.46 3.65 -24.85
N ILE A 330 -4.38 2.81 -25.34
CA ILE A 330 -4.13 1.88 -26.44
C ILE A 330 -3.87 2.62 -27.76
N GLN A 331 -4.62 3.70 -28.04
CA GLN A 331 -4.37 4.55 -29.20
C GLN A 331 -2.98 5.18 -29.15
N TYR A 332 -2.57 5.75 -28.01
CA TYR A 332 -1.24 6.32 -27.85
C TYR A 332 -0.14 5.26 -27.92
N GLY A 333 -0.36 4.07 -27.34
CA GLY A 333 0.59 2.96 -27.48
C GLY A 333 0.78 2.52 -28.92
N SER A 334 -0.33 2.37 -29.66
CA SER A 334 -0.28 2.02 -31.07
C SER A 334 0.43 3.11 -31.89
N ALA A 335 0.15 4.39 -31.62
CA ALA A 335 0.80 5.51 -32.29
C ALA A 335 2.30 5.64 -31.96
N LEU A 336 2.74 5.16 -30.79
CA LEU A 336 4.16 5.08 -30.42
C LEU A 336 4.88 3.89 -31.06
N GLY A 337 4.16 2.90 -31.60
CA GLY A 337 4.75 1.61 -31.96
C GLY A 337 5.12 0.76 -30.74
N ALA A 338 4.44 0.93 -29.61
CA ALA A 338 4.63 0.07 -28.44
C ALA A 338 4.23 -1.38 -28.75
N LYS A 339 4.91 -2.35 -28.13
CA LYS A 339 4.62 -3.78 -28.30
C LYS A 339 3.39 -4.28 -27.53
N GLY A 340 2.79 -3.43 -26.71
CA GLY A 340 1.56 -3.75 -25.99
C GLY A 340 1.22 -2.77 -24.87
N VAL A 341 -0.03 -2.82 -24.43
CA VAL A 341 -0.54 -2.06 -23.28
C VAL A 341 -0.96 -3.01 -22.17
N VAL A 342 -0.26 -2.98 -21.04
CA VAL A 342 -0.52 -3.85 -19.89
C VAL A 342 -1.65 -3.29 -19.02
N VAL A 343 -2.58 -4.15 -18.63
CA VAL A 343 -3.65 -3.85 -17.68
C VAL A 343 -3.88 -5.03 -16.73
N HIS A 344 -4.06 -4.72 -15.45
CA HIS A 344 -4.40 -5.73 -14.46
C HIS A 344 -5.81 -6.28 -14.72
N THR A 345 -6.09 -7.50 -14.25
CA THR A 345 -7.47 -7.97 -14.15
C THR A 345 -8.32 -7.09 -13.23
N GLY A 346 -9.64 -7.22 -13.36
CA GLY A 346 -10.58 -6.50 -12.52
C GLY A 346 -10.76 -7.10 -11.12
N LYS A 347 -11.13 -6.23 -10.18
CA LYS A 347 -11.60 -6.57 -8.82
C LYS A 347 -13.13 -6.48 -8.79
N HIS A 348 -13.82 -7.57 -8.44
CA HIS A 348 -15.29 -7.58 -8.40
C HIS A 348 -15.86 -6.77 -7.21
N THR A 349 -15.03 -6.38 -6.25
CA THR A 349 -15.40 -5.52 -5.10
C THR A 349 -16.57 -6.09 -4.29
N SER A 350 -17.73 -5.42 -4.28
CA SER A 350 -18.94 -5.87 -3.60
C SER A 350 -19.88 -6.72 -4.47
N ASP A 351 -19.62 -6.81 -5.78
CA ASP A 351 -20.44 -7.63 -6.67
C ASP A 351 -20.12 -9.11 -6.52
N LYS A 352 -21.00 -9.95 -7.07
CA LYS A 352 -20.70 -11.37 -7.27
C LYS A 352 -19.58 -11.54 -8.30
N TYR A 353 -18.78 -12.58 -8.14
CA TYR A 353 -17.65 -12.91 -9.01
C TYR A 353 -18.04 -12.90 -10.50
N GLU A 354 -19.13 -13.59 -10.87
CA GLU A 354 -19.57 -13.73 -12.25
C GLU A 354 -19.99 -12.39 -12.87
N VAL A 355 -20.53 -11.48 -12.04
CA VAL A 355 -20.88 -10.12 -12.45
C VAL A 355 -19.62 -9.31 -12.72
N GLY A 356 -18.60 -9.43 -11.87
CA GLY A 356 -17.30 -8.78 -12.06
C GLY A 356 -16.59 -9.24 -13.34
N VAL A 357 -16.58 -10.55 -13.61
CA VAL A 357 -16.00 -11.13 -14.84
C VAL A 357 -16.76 -10.67 -16.08
N LYS A 358 -18.10 -10.61 -16.02
CA LYS A 358 -18.91 -10.10 -17.13
C LYS A 358 -18.62 -8.64 -17.44
N LYS A 359 -18.47 -7.79 -16.42
CA LYS A 359 -18.11 -6.37 -16.59
C LYS A 359 -16.74 -6.21 -17.23
N MET A 360 -15.76 -6.98 -16.76
CA MET A 360 -14.43 -7.01 -17.35
C MET A 360 -14.47 -7.41 -18.83
N ARG A 361 -15.25 -8.44 -19.20
CA ARG A 361 -15.45 -8.80 -20.61
C ARG A 361 -16.00 -7.62 -21.41
N THR A 362 -17.06 -6.97 -20.93
CA THR A 362 -17.68 -5.83 -21.61
C THR A 362 -16.70 -4.66 -21.79
N MET A 363 -15.90 -4.34 -20.77
CA MET A 363 -14.88 -3.30 -20.87
C MET A 363 -13.79 -3.67 -21.87
N ILE A 364 -13.31 -4.92 -21.85
CA ILE A 364 -12.32 -5.40 -22.81
C ILE A 364 -12.88 -5.31 -24.24
N GLU A 365 -14.07 -5.84 -24.51
CA GLU A 365 -14.75 -5.76 -25.82
C GLU A 365 -14.85 -4.31 -26.34
N ALA A 366 -15.09 -3.34 -25.45
CA ALA A 366 -15.18 -1.93 -25.80
C ALA A 366 -13.82 -1.28 -26.17
N VAL A 367 -12.70 -1.82 -25.69
CA VAL A 367 -11.37 -1.25 -25.92
C VAL A 367 -10.55 -2.00 -26.98
N LEU A 368 -10.85 -3.28 -27.24
CA LEU A 368 -10.14 -4.09 -28.24
C LEU A 368 -10.08 -3.48 -29.66
N PRO A 369 -11.12 -2.78 -30.17
CA PRO A 369 -11.06 -2.16 -31.49
C PRO A 369 -9.99 -1.06 -31.63
N TYR A 370 -9.49 -0.53 -30.51
CA TYR A 370 -8.46 0.51 -30.51
C TYR A 370 -7.03 -0.05 -30.53
N GLY A 371 -6.88 -1.36 -30.28
CA GLY A 371 -5.60 -2.05 -30.35
C GLY A 371 -5.27 -2.55 -31.74
N SER A 372 -4.10 -3.17 -31.87
CA SER A 372 -3.66 -3.84 -33.09
C SER A 372 -2.84 -5.08 -32.73
N PRO A 373 -2.56 -5.99 -33.68
CA PRO A 373 -1.66 -7.12 -33.42
C PRO A 373 -0.24 -6.70 -33.02
N GLY A 374 0.21 -5.52 -33.43
CA GLY A 374 1.51 -4.95 -33.05
C GLY A 374 1.53 -4.29 -31.67
N CYS A 375 0.37 -3.78 -31.22
CA CYS A 375 0.18 -3.19 -29.89
C CYS A 375 -1.13 -3.71 -29.25
N PRO A 376 -1.16 -5.00 -28.84
CA PRO A 376 -2.33 -5.59 -28.20
C PRO A 376 -2.53 -5.07 -26.77
N LEU A 377 -3.75 -5.22 -26.26
CA LEU A 377 -4.02 -5.16 -24.82
C LEU A 377 -3.46 -6.42 -24.16
N LEU A 378 -2.60 -6.27 -23.17
CA LEU A 378 -2.01 -7.36 -22.41
C LEU A 378 -2.72 -7.44 -21.07
N LEU A 379 -3.52 -8.49 -20.87
CA LEU A 379 -4.14 -8.76 -19.58
C LEU A 379 -3.09 -9.41 -18.68
N GLU A 380 -2.79 -8.76 -17.56
CA GLU A 380 -1.79 -9.23 -16.61
C GLU A 380 -2.39 -10.23 -15.62
N THR A 381 -1.64 -11.29 -15.32
CA THR A 381 -2.05 -12.33 -14.37
C THR A 381 -2.30 -11.76 -12.95
N PRO A 382 -3.38 -12.15 -12.26
CA PRO A 382 -3.70 -11.65 -10.92
C PRO A 382 -2.83 -12.25 -9.81
N ALA A 383 -2.58 -11.47 -8.75
CA ALA A 383 -1.94 -11.93 -7.52
C ALA A 383 -2.92 -12.59 -6.54
N GLY A 384 -4.23 -12.48 -6.81
CA GLY A 384 -5.30 -12.95 -5.92
C GLY A 384 -5.61 -11.98 -4.77
N GLN A 385 -5.21 -10.71 -4.90
CA GLN A 385 -5.37 -9.74 -3.83
C GLN A 385 -6.83 -9.29 -3.67
N GLY A 386 -7.40 -9.55 -2.50
CA GLY A 386 -8.74 -9.07 -2.15
C GLY A 386 -9.83 -9.75 -2.98
N THR A 387 -10.35 -9.04 -3.99
CA THR A 387 -11.44 -9.51 -4.86
C THR A 387 -11.03 -9.56 -6.33
N GLU A 388 -9.74 -9.74 -6.63
CA GLU A 388 -9.23 -9.97 -7.99
C GLU A 388 -9.92 -11.18 -8.63
N THR A 389 -10.26 -11.03 -9.91
CA THR A 389 -10.95 -12.05 -10.71
C THR A 389 -9.95 -12.89 -11.51
N LEU A 390 -10.39 -14.05 -12.00
CA LEU A 390 -9.61 -14.98 -12.82
C LEU A 390 -8.34 -15.51 -12.15
N GLN A 391 -8.44 -15.95 -10.89
CA GLN A 391 -7.32 -16.51 -10.13
C GLN A 391 -6.94 -17.93 -10.58
N ASP A 392 -7.87 -18.67 -11.18
CA ASP A 392 -7.58 -19.98 -11.74
C ASP A 392 -6.88 -19.84 -13.11
N GLN A 393 -5.86 -20.67 -13.34
CA GLN A 393 -5.04 -20.61 -14.55
C GLN A 393 -5.85 -20.94 -15.81
N ASP A 394 -6.62 -22.02 -15.78
CA ASP A 394 -7.38 -22.48 -16.93
C ASP A 394 -8.51 -21.51 -17.23
N GLU A 395 -9.17 -20.98 -16.19
CA GLU A 395 -10.19 -19.94 -16.33
C GLU A 395 -9.61 -18.67 -16.96
N PHE A 396 -8.45 -18.19 -16.49
CA PHE A 396 -7.80 -16.99 -17.02
C PHE A 396 -7.42 -17.14 -18.50
N LEU A 397 -6.73 -18.24 -18.85
CA LEU A 397 -6.30 -18.47 -20.23
C LEU A 397 -7.50 -18.67 -21.17
N THR A 398 -8.51 -19.43 -20.73
CA THR A 398 -9.75 -19.61 -21.49
C THR A 398 -10.50 -18.28 -21.67
N PHE A 399 -10.52 -17.43 -20.64
CA PHE A 399 -11.16 -16.12 -20.73
C PHE A 399 -10.49 -15.24 -21.79
N VAL A 400 -9.15 -15.15 -21.79
CA VAL A 400 -8.41 -14.34 -22.77
C VAL A 400 -8.51 -14.93 -24.18
N ASP A 401 -8.41 -16.25 -24.32
CA ASP A 401 -8.55 -16.93 -25.62
C ASP A 401 -9.96 -16.73 -26.23
N SER A 402 -10.99 -16.65 -25.38
CA SER A 402 -12.39 -16.53 -25.82
C SER A 402 -12.72 -15.28 -26.64
N PHE A 403 -11.88 -14.25 -26.61
CA PHE A 403 -12.06 -13.06 -27.45
C PHE A 403 -11.72 -13.31 -28.93
N GLY A 404 -10.94 -14.36 -29.24
CA GLY A 404 -10.60 -14.74 -30.62
C GLY A 404 -9.93 -13.62 -31.43
N SER A 405 -9.24 -12.69 -30.76
CA SER A 405 -8.69 -11.47 -31.34
C SER A 405 -7.17 -11.41 -31.13
N GLN A 406 -6.44 -10.99 -32.16
CA GLN A 406 -5.00 -10.74 -32.04
C GLN A 406 -4.66 -9.44 -31.29
N ASN A 407 -5.69 -8.63 -30.97
CA ASN A 407 -5.53 -7.38 -30.22
C ASN A 407 -5.54 -7.61 -28.69
N ILE A 408 -5.59 -8.86 -28.23
CA ILE A 408 -5.46 -9.22 -26.83
C ILE A 408 -4.43 -10.34 -26.64
N ALA A 409 -3.68 -10.26 -25.55
CA ALA A 409 -2.69 -11.24 -25.17
C ALA A 409 -2.50 -11.22 -23.64
N VAL A 410 -1.56 -12.02 -23.14
CA VAL A 410 -1.24 -12.16 -21.72
C VAL A 410 0.12 -11.54 -21.41
N CYS A 411 0.15 -10.77 -20.31
CA CYS A 411 1.37 -10.51 -19.54
C CYS A 411 1.38 -11.45 -18.33
N VAL A 412 2.42 -12.26 -18.16
CA VAL A 412 2.59 -13.08 -16.95
C VAL A 412 3.51 -12.36 -15.99
N ASP A 413 3.01 -12.02 -14.81
CA ASP A 413 3.85 -11.58 -13.70
C ASP A 413 4.19 -12.77 -12.80
N THR A 414 5.49 -13.07 -12.69
CA THR A 414 5.97 -14.23 -11.95
C THR A 414 5.72 -14.12 -10.45
N CYS A 415 5.74 -12.90 -9.88
CA CYS A 415 5.40 -12.67 -8.47
C CYS A 415 3.90 -12.83 -8.24
N HIS A 416 3.05 -12.34 -9.13
CA HIS A 416 1.59 -12.47 -9.03
C HIS A 416 1.17 -13.94 -9.09
N VAL A 417 1.63 -14.66 -10.10
CA VAL A 417 1.35 -16.09 -10.27
C VAL A 417 1.78 -16.89 -9.02
N PHE A 418 2.98 -16.61 -8.49
CA PHE A 418 3.47 -17.23 -7.26
C PHE A 418 2.63 -16.85 -6.03
N ALA A 419 2.28 -15.57 -5.87
CA ALA A 419 1.43 -15.08 -4.78
C ALA A 419 0.03 -15.71 -4.81
N ASN A 420 -0.45 -16.05 -6.01
CA ASN A 420 -1.71 -16.74 -6.24
C ASN A 420 -1.61 -18.28 -6.11
N GLY A 421 -0.43 -18.82 -5.76
CA GLY A 421 -0.25 -20.24 -5.43
C GLY A 421 0.19 -21.13 -6.58
N HIS A 422 0.54 -20.56 -7.74
CA HIS A 422 0.93 -21.30 -8.94
C HIS A 422 2.45 -21.32 -9.13
N GLU A 423 2.96 -22.33 -9.85
CA GLU A 423 4.38 -22.41 -10.21
C GLU A 423 4.67 -21.53 -11.46
N PRO A 424 5.48 -20.45 -11.34
CA PRO A 424 5.56 -19.44 -12.41
C PRO A 424 6.06 -19.96 -13.76
N LEU A 425 7.04 -20.87 -13.77
CA LEU A 425 7.55 -21.44 -15.02
C LEU A 425 6.48 -22.23 -15.77
N GLU A 426 5.68 -23.02 -15.06
CA GLU A 426 4.61 -23.81 -15.69
C GLU A 426 3.48 -22.91 -16.17
N TYR A 427 3.20 -21.81 -15.46
CA TYR A 427 2.25 -20.80 -15.93
C TYR A 427 2.72 -20.11 -17.21
N VAL A 428 3.99 -19.67 -17.25
CA VAL A 428 4.61 -19.08 -18.44
C VAL A 428 4.54 -20.05 -19.64
N LYS A 429 4.89 -21.33 -19.44
CA LYS A 429 4.80 -22.34 -20.50
C LYS A 429 3.37 -22.55 -20.99
N ALA A 430 2.40 -22.61 -20.08
CA ALA A 430 1.00 -22.75 -20.47
C ALA A 430 0.53 -21.54 -21.29
N SER A 431 0.79 -20.32 -20.83
CA SER A 431 0.45 -19.09 -21.59
C SER A 431 1.13 -19.05 -22.97
N TYR A 432 2.37 -19.55 -23.06
CA TYR A 432 3.10 -19.69 -24.33
C TYR A 432 2.45 -20.72 -25.26
N ASN A 433 2.11 -21.92 -24.74
CA ASN A 433 1.47 -22.98 -25.52
C ASN A 433 0.08 -22.60 -26.04
N HIS A 434 -0.63 -21.71 -25.34
CA HIS A 434 -1.87 -21.08 -25.82
C HIS A 434 -1.63 -19.99 -26.89
N ASN A 435 -0.38 -19.67 -27.23
CA ASN A 435 0.01 -18.57 -28.13
C ASN A 435 -0.41 -17.16 -27.64
N LEU A 436 -0.78 -17.02 -26.37
CA LEU A 436 -1.27 -15.78 -25.77
C LEU A 436 -0.15 -14.95 -25.14
N LEU A 437 0.95 -15.58 -24.72
CA LEU A 437 2.02 -14.88 -24.01
C LEU A 437 2.74 -13.86 -24.91
N ARG A 438 2.88 -12.62 -24.41
CA ARG A 438 3.61 -11.54 -25.09
C ARG A 438 4.66 -10.85 -24.23
N LEU A 439 4.51 -10.92 -22.92
CA LEU A 439 5.39 -10.27 -21.97
C LEU A 439 5.44 -11.07 -20.68
N VAL A 440 6.62 -11.11 -20.04
CA VAL A 440 6.76 -11.58 -18.67
C VAL A 440 7.26 -10.43 -17.80
N HIS A 441 6.48 -10.06 -16.79
CA HIS A 441 7.02 -9.29 -15.67
C HIS A 441 7.81 -10.25 -14.77
N PHE A 442 9.14 -10.11 -14.80
CA PHE A 442 10.14 -11.02 -14.28
C PHE A 442 10.51 -10.66 -12.83
N ASN A 443 9.51 -10.72 -11.96
CA ASN A 443 9.58 -10.30 -10.58
C ASN A 443 9.71 -11.51 -9.63
N ASP A 444 10.71 -11.49 -8.74
CA ASP A 444 10.73 -12.43 -7.61
C ASP A 444 9.70 -11.97 -6.55
N SER A 445 9.33 -12.85 -5.62
CA SER A 445 8.34 -12.52 -4.58
C SER A 445 8.99 -12.38 -3.21
N SER A 446 8.72 -11.29 -2.49
CA SER A 446 9.16 -11.16 -1.08
C SER A 446 8.26 -11.91 -0.10
N GLU A 447 7.12 -12.44 -0.57
CA GLU A 447 6.12 -13.14 0.22
C GLU A 447 6.06 -14.61 -0.17
N CYS A 448 5.49 -15.46 0.68
CA CYS A 448 5.38 -16.90 0.40
C CYS A 448 4.39 -17.20 -0.75
N CYS A 449 4.56 -18.36 -1.38
CA CYS A 449 3.62 -18.90 -2.35
C CYS A 449 2.20 -18.97 -1.76
N GLY A 450 1.19 -18.53 -2.52
CA GLY A 450 -0.21 -18.50 -2.07
C GLY A 450 -0.53 -17.44 -1.01
N SER A 451 0.31 -16.42 -0.85
CA SER A 451 0.10 -15.34 0.12
C SER A 451 -1.00 -14.34 -0.26
N CYS A 452 -1.42 -14.33 -1.54
CA CYS A 452 -2.33 -13.35 -2.13
C CYS A 452 -1.85 -11.89 -1.93
N LYS A 453 -0.53 -11.70 -1.97
CA LYS A 453 0.12 -10.40 -1.81
C LYS A 453 1.06 -10.12 -2.97
N ASP A 454 0.75 -9.05 -3.69
CA ASP A 454 1.65 -8.42 -4.63
C ASP A 454 2.73 -7.63 -3.86
N ARG A 455 3.91 -8.25 -3.73
CA ARG A 455 5.11 -7.69 -3.08
C ARG A 455 6.38 -8.22 -3.75
N HIS A 456 6.88 -7.48 -4.73
CA HIS A 456 8.06 -7.87 -5.49
C HIS A 456 9.33 -7.89 -4.63
N ALA A 457 10.26 -8.76 -5.02
CA ALA A 457 11.62 -8.82 -4.53
C ALA A 457 12.60 -8.71 -5.70
N MET A 458 13.86 -8.40 -5.39
CA MET A 458 14.94 -8.47 -6.38
C MET A 458 15.06 -9.91 -6.89
N VAL A 459 15.32 -10.06 -8.19
CA VAL A 459 15.50 -11.35 -8.86
C VAL A 459 16.47 -12.24 -8.08
N GLY A 460 15.98 -13.41 -7.66
CA GLY A 460 16.74 -14.43 -6.97
C GLY A 460 16.84 -14.26 -5.44
N MET A 461 16.39 -13.12 -4.90
CA MET A 461 16.42 -12.82 -3.46
C MET A 461 15.07 -13.00 -2.76
N GLY A 462 14.04 -13.38 -3.51
CA GLY A 462 12.73 -13.68 -2.98
C GLY A 462 12.51 -15.17 -2.74
N GLN A 463 11.24 -15.52 -2.60
CA GLN A 463 10.75 -16.86 -2.32
C GLN A 463 10.58 -17.70 -3.59
N ILE A 464 10.56 -17.09 -4.79
CA ILE A 464 10.67 -17.84 -6.06
C ILE A 464 12.11 -18.32 -6.21
N GLY A 465 13.06 -17.43 -5.95
CA GLY A 465 14.47 -17.75 -5.81
C GLY A 465 15.21 -17.93 -7.14
N LEU A 466 16.54 -17.85 -7.07
CA LEU A 466 17.42 -17.71 -8.23
C LEU A 466 17.30 -18.88 -9.21
N GLU A 467 17.16 -20.11 -8.73
CA GLU A 467 17.08 -21.30 -9.57
C GLU A 467 15.85 -21.27 -10.49
N LYS A 468 14.65 -21.02 -9.92
CA LYS A 468 13.41 -20.94 -10.68
C LYS A 468 13.40 -19.72 -11.60
N MET A 469 13.87 -18.57 -11.13
CA MET A 469 14.00 -17.37 -11.96
C MET A 469 14.94 -17.63 -13.15
N SER A 470 16.05 -18.33 -12.96
CA SER A 470 16.97 -18.70 -14.04
C SER A 470 16.32 -19.62 -15.08
N ALA A 471 15.48 -20.56 -14.64
CA ALA A 471 14.75 -21.44 -15.55
C ALA A 471 13.71 -20.67 -16.39
N ILE A 472 13.03 -19.70 -15.79
CA ILE A 472 12.08 -18.82 -16.49
C ILE A 472 12.82 -17.96 -17.52
N ALA A 473 13.92 -17.32 -17.13
CA ALA A 473 14.70 -16.49 -18.05
C ALA A 473 15.25 -17.29 -19.23
N LYS A 474 15.74 -18.51 -18.98
CA LYS A 474 16.18 -19.43 -20.03
C LYS A 474 15.03 -19.77 -20.99
N PHE A 475 13.88 -20.18 -20.48
CA PHE A 475 12.73 -20.52 -21.31
C PHE A 475 12.28 -19.33 -22.16
N CYS A 476 12.16 -18.14 -21.56
CA CYS A 476 11.76 -16.93 -22.27
C CYS A 476 12.78 -16.54 -23.35
N GLY A 477 14.08 -16.59 -23.03
CA GLY A 477 15.15 -16.30 -23.98
C GLY A 477 15.18 -17.27 -25.17
N GLU A 478 15.00 -18.58 -24.93
CA GLU A 478 14.94 -19.60 -25.99
C GLU A 478 13.73 -19.42 -26.91
N ASN A 479 12.65 -18.81 -26.43
CA ASN A 479 11.42 -18.58 -27.17
C ASN A 479 11.20 -17.11 -27.57
N SER A 480 12.22 -16.25 -27.43
CA SER A 480 12.16 -14.81 -27.78
C SER A 480 11.01 -14.05 -27.12
N ILE A 481 10.77 -14.30 -25.84
CA ILE A 481 9.73 -13.65 -25.03
C ILE A 481 10.37 -12.51 -24.26
N ASP A 482 9.85 -11.29 -24.45
CA ASP A 482 10.32 -10.10 -23.75
C ASP A 482 10.05 -10.23 -22.25
N MET A 483 11.01 -9.76 -21.44
CA MET A 483 10.97 -9.81 -19.97
C MET A 483 11.28 -8.43 -19.38
N LEU A 484 10.56 -8.05 -18.34
CA LEU A 484 10.70 -6.75 -17.65
C LEU A 484 10.70 -6.91 -16.14
N ILE A 485 11.60 -6.22 -15.43
CA ILE A 485 11.57 -6.12 -13.96
C ILE A 485 10.82 -4.85 -13.54
N GLU A 486 10.02 -4.92 -12.47
CA GLU A 486 9.21 -3.80 -11.96
C GLU A 486 9.63 -3.27 -10.58
#